data_AF-A0A2X2J7P0-F1
#
_entry.id   AF-A0A2X2J7P0-F1
#
_cell.length_a   1.000
_cell.length_b   1.000
_cell.length_c   1.000
_cell.angle_alpha   90.00
_cell.angle_beta   90.00
_cell.angle_gamma   90.00
#
_symmetry.space_group_name_H-M   'P 1'
#
loop_
_entity.id
_entity.type
_entity.pdbx_description
1 polymer ?
#
loop_
_entity_poly.entity_id
_entity_poly.type
_entity_poly.pdbx_seq_one_letter_code
_entity_poly.pdbx_strand_id
1 'polypeptide(L)'
;MGAAGPEKCYLIAEEDTDLPTDLDGITVAKFTRNNGQYNSLDKIVESIVAQVERVAETSQLGLLPSTALAIGYYNSFIKRVCEEIHSSECIELEGKKMKVKSFKIDVIIPETLDDNGVGSFTTLYNKRYGLSKATTCTNPAVLGTRGYPFHFKVDPPDADQESPLDIHLSDIPSTLSTIVESLKLYLPSNQIGQDFDMDYLEMRELENFAKALKYLIGRNAATKGYVNVVTNVKL
;
A
#
# COMPACT_ATOMS: atom_id res chain seq x y z
N MET A 1 5.53 -23.88 8.77
CA MET A 1 5.93 -23.95 7.35
C MET A 1 5.51 -22.68 6.60
N GLY A 2 5.99 -21.51 7.03
CA GLY A 2 5.42 -20.23 6.60
C GLY A 2 5.84 -19.73 5.21
N ALA A 3 6.90 -20.28 4.60
CA ALA A 3 7.39 -19.82 3.29
C ALA A 3 7.01 -20.75 2.13
N ALA A 4 6.75 -22.03 2.41
CA ALA A 4 6.47 -23.03 1.37
C ALA A 4 4.97 -23.20 1.11
N GLY A 5 4.10 -23.10 2.12
CA GLY A 5 2.67 -23.37 1.95
C GLY A 5 2.37 -24.81 1.45
N PRO A 6 1.12 -25.28 1.53
CA PRO A 6 0.74 -26.64 1.10
C PRO A 6 0.98 -26.90 -0.40
N GLU A 7 0.92 -25.83 -1.20
CA GLU A 7 1.02 -25.81 -2.67
C GLU A 7 2.45 -25.91 -3.21
N LYS A 8 3.49 -25.78 -2.37
CA LYS A 8 4.91 -25.85 -2.80
C LYS A 8 5.69 -26.98 -2.13
N CYS A 9 5.02 -27.82 -1.36
CA CYS A 9 5.58 -29.05 -0.81
C CYS A 9 4.86 -30.24 -1.42
N TYR A 10 5.61 -31.04 -2.17
CA TYR A 10 5.13 -32.28 -2.78
C TYR A 10 5.74 -33.46 -2.04
N LEU A 11 4.88 -34.35 -1.55
CA LEU A 11 5.29 -35.65 -1.04
C LEU A 11 4.86 -36.71 -2.04
N ILE A 12 5.80 -37.52 -2.51
CA ILE A 12 5.49 -38.65 -3.40
C ILE A 12 5.50 -39.92 -2.54
N ALA A 13 4.41 -40.67 -2.55
CA ALA A 13 4.25 -41.88 -1.74
C ALA A 13 3.63 -43.02 -2.54
N GLU A 14 4.02 -44.26 -2.25
CA GLU A 14 3.38 -45.43 -2.86
C GLU A 14 1.98 -45.63 -2.23
N GLU A 15 0.98 -46.05 -3.01
CA GLU A 15 -0.43 -46.06 -2.60
C GLU A 15 -0.70 -46.71 -1.24
N ASP A 16 0.00 -47.81 -0.96
CA ASP A 16 -0.11 -48.64 0.25
C ASP A 16 0.80 -48.18 1.40
N THR A 17 1.44 -47.01 1.29
CA THR A 17 2.30 -46.47 2.34
C THR A 17 1.48 -45.73 3.38
N ASP A 18 1.57 -46.17 4.63
CA ASP A 18 1.06 -45.42 5.78
C ASP A 18 1.91 -44.17 6.00
N LEU A 19 1.26 -43.02 6.04
CA LEU A 19 1.90 -41.73 6.27
C LEU A 19 1.63 -41.23 7.70
N PRO A 20 2.64 -40.67 8.39
CA PRO A 20 2.43 -39.98 9.66
C PRO A 20 1.44 -38.82 9.51
N THR A 21 0.57 -38.63 10.50
CA THR A 21 -0.44 -37.54 10.53
C THR A 21 0.18 -36.14 10.46
N ASP A 22 1.46 -36.00 10.82
CA ASP A 22 2.23 -34.77 10.68
C ASP A 22 2.39 -34.32 9.20
N LEU A 23 2.11 -35.21 8.24
CA LEU A 23 2.19 -34.96 6.79
C LEU A 23 0.83 -34.65 6.15
N ASP A 24 -0.28 -34.66 6.89
CA ASP A 24 -1.64 -34.43 6.37
C ASP A 24 -1.84 -33.00 5.81
N GLY A 25 -0.94 -32.07 6.12
CA GLY A 25 -0.95 -30.70 5.59
C GLY A 25 -0.14 -30.47 4.31
N ILE A 26 0.43 -31.53 3.71
CA ILE A 26 1.29 -31.47 2.52
C ILE A 26 0.54 -32.07 1.32
N THR A 27 0.77 -31.56 0.11
CA THR A 27 0.23 -32.17 -1.11
C THR A 27 0.89 -33.53 -1.34
N VAL A 28 0.13 -34.62 -1.12
CA VAL A 28 0.61 -36.00 -1.31
C VAL A 28 0.19 -36.52 -2.69
N ALA A 29 1.17 -36.78 -3.56
CA ALA A 29 0.96 -37.45 -4.83
C ALA A 29 1.23 -38.96 -4.66
N LYS A 30 0.16 -39.76 -4.66
CA LYS A 30 0.26 -41.22 -4.54
C LYS A 30 0.53 -41.87 -5.91
N PHE A 31 1.47 -42.81 -5.96
CA PHE A 31 1.84 -43.53 -7.19
C PHE A 31 1.78 -45.04 -7.03
N THR A 32 1.63 -45.74 -8.17
CA THR A 32 1.75 -47.19 -8.29
C THR A 32 2.99 -47.56 -9.11
N ARG A 33 3.58 -48.74 -8.83
CA ARG A 33 4.69 -49.32 -9.62
C ARG A 33 4.22 -50.02 -10.90
N ASN A 34 2.91 -50.15 -11.10
CA ASN A 34 2.36 -50.80 -12.29
C ASN A 34 2.42 -49.88 -13.51
N ASN A 35 3.31 -50.20 -14.44
CA ASN A 35 3.45 -49.46 -15.70
C ASN A 35 2.15 -49.49 -16.51
N GLY A 36 1.71 -48.33 -17.01
CA GLY A 36 0.52 -48.18 -17.84
C GLY A 36 -0.76 -47.72 -17.13
N GLN A 37 -0.75 -47.62 -15.79
CA GLN A 37 -1.87 -47.04 -15.05
C GLN A 37 -1.89 -45.50 -15.12
N TYR A 38 -2.96 -44.87 -14.65
CA TYR A 38 -3.12 -43.41 -14.71
C TYR A 38 -2.26 -42.66 -13.67
N ASN A 39 -1.90 -43.35 -12.59
CA ASN A 39 -1.10 -42.91 -11.45
C ASN A 39 0.30 -43.59 -11.42
N SER A 40 0.81 -44.02 -12.59
CA SER A 40 2.19 -44.53 -12.67
C SER A 40 3.18 -43.44 -12.28
N LEU A 41 4.33 -43.83 -11.72
CA LEU A 41 5.36 -42.90 -11.26
C LEU A 41 5.69 -41.82 -12.30
N ASP A 42 5.87 -42.23 -13.56
CA ASP A 42 6.20 -41.30 -14.66
C ASP A 42 5.14 -40.21 -14.85
N LYS A 43 3.85 -40.56 -14.79
CA LYS A 43 2.74 -39.61 -14.96
C LYS A 43 2.61 -38.66 -13.77
N ILE A 44 2.86 -39.17 -12.56
CA ILE A 44 2.88 -38.35 -11.35
C ILE A 44 4.03 -37.34 -11.42
N VAL A 45 5.23 -37.79 -11.82
CA VAL A 45 6.37 -36.89 -12.03
C VAL A 45 6.08 -35.86 -13.12
N GLU A 46 5.52 -36.25 -14.26
CA GLU A 46 5.13 -35.32 -15.33
C GLU A 46 4.12 -34.26 -14.84
N SER A 47 3.14 -34.66 -14.03
CA SER A 47 2.16 -33.71 -13.46
C SER A 47 2.79 -32.71 -12.48
N ILE A 48 3.72 -33.16 -11.64
CA ILE A 48 4.47 -32.29 -10.71
C ILE A 48 5.35 -31.34 -11.50
N VAL A 49 6.04 -31.81 -12.54
CA VAL A 49 6.87 -30.97 -13.42
C VAL A 49 6.01 -29.88 -14.08
N ALA A 50 4.86 -30.23 -14.66
CA ALA A 50 3.95 -29.26 -15.26
C ALA A 50 3.42 -28.23 -14.25
N GLN A 51 3.22 -28.63 -13.00
CA GLN A 51 2.80 -27.72 -11.92
C GLN A 51 3.94 -26.80 -11.48
N VAL A 52 5.17 -27.31 -11.38
CA VAL A 52 6.37 -26.52 -11.07
C VAL A 52 6.65 -25.51 -12.19
N GLU A 53 6.56 -25.92 -13.45
CA GLU A 53 6.73 -25.04 -14.62
C GLU A 53 5.67 -23.93 -14.63
N ARG A 54 4.39 -24.27 -14.41
CA ARG A 54 3.30 -23.29 -14.29
C ARG A 54 3.55 -22.28 -13.17
N VAL A 55 4.01 -22.75 -12.01
CA VAL A 55 4.34 -21.89 -10.87
C VAL A 55 5.57 -21.02 -11.15
N ALA A 56 6.55 -21.52 -11.90
CA ALA A 56 7.74 -20.76 -12.31
C ALA A 56 7.42 -19.69 -13.36
N GLU A 57 6.49 -19.96 -14.29
CA GLU A 57 6.00 -19.01 -15.29
C GLU A 57 5.04 -17.96 -14.71
N THR A 58 4.41 -18.27 -13.57
CA THR A 58 3.57 -17.33 -12.83
C THR A 58 4.45 -16.50 -11.91
N SER A 59 4.62 -15.22 -12.21
CA SER A 59 5.37 -14.30 -11.35
C SER A 59 4.72 -14.22 -9.96
N GLN A 60 5.27 -14.94 -8.99
CA GLN A 60 4.93 -14.73 -7.58
C GLN A 60 5.45 -13.35 -7.19
N LEU A 61 4.54 -12.38 -7.13
CA LEU A 61 4.76 -11.14 -6.38
C LEU A 61 5.20 -11.61 -5.00
N GLY A 62 6.46 -11.37 -4.61
CA GLY A 62 7.08 -11.95 -3.41
C GLY A 62 7.65 -10.89 -2.47
N LEU A 63 7.35 -9.62 -2.70
CA LEU A 63 7.78 -8.52 -1.87
C LEU A 63 6.55 -7.79 -1.34
N LEU A 64 6.55 -7.63 -0.02
CA LEU A 64 5.69 -6.73 0.70
C LEU A 64 5.79 -5.32 0.09
N PRO A 65 4.68 -4.76 -0.42
CA PRO A 65 4.72 -3.64 -1.36
C PRO A 65 4.98 -2.28 -0.69
N SER A 66 4.92 -2.19 0.64
CA SER A 66 4.98 -0.92 1.39
C SER A 66 6.13 0.01 0.99
N THR A 67 7.33 -0.52 0.73
CA THR A 67 8.47 0.30 0.30
C THR A 67 8.28 0.86 -1.11
N ALA A 68 7.82 0.04 -2.06
CA ALA A 68 7.54 0.48 -3.42
C ALA A 68 6.40 1.50 -3.44
N LEU A 69 5.35 1.28 -2.65
CA LEU A 69 4.23 2.21 -2.47
C LEU A 69 4.72 3.54 -1.89
N ALA A 70 5.58 3.53 -0.87
CA ALA A 70 6.15 4.75 -0.28
C ALA A 70 7.00 5.53 -1.29
N ILE A 71 7.84 4.85 -2.07
CA ILE A 71 8.64 5.46 -3.15
C ILE A 71 7.73 6.09 -4.21
N GLY A 72 6.69 5.35 -4.63
CA GLY A 72 5.71 5.82 -5.62
C GLY A 72 4.97 7.07 -5.13
N TYR A 73 4.38 7.00 -3.95
CA TYR A 73 3.68 8.10 -3.31
C TYR A 73 4.57 9.33 -3.13
N TYR A 74 5.80 9.14 -2.65
CA TYR A 74 6.76 10.23 -2.46
C TYR A 74 7.08 10.95 -3.79
N ASN A 75 7.42 10.21 -4.84
CA ASN A 75 7.85 10.79 -6.12
C ASN A 75 6.70 11.35 -6.96
N SER A 76 5.50 10.77 -6.84
CA SER A 76 4.34 11.18 -7.62
C SER A 76 3.55 12.31 -6.99
N PHE A 77 3.56 12.42 -5.65
CA PHE A 77 2.75 13.38 -4.93
C PHE A 77 3.60 14.28 -4.02
N ILE A 78 4.12 13.76 -2.90
CA ILE A 78 4.73 14.58 -1.84
C ILE A 78 5.82 15.51 -2.36
N LYS A 79 6.79 14.96 -3.11
CA LYS A 79 7.89 15.74 -3.67
C LYS A 79 7.37 16.83 -4.60
N ARG A 80 6.43 16.49 -5.48
CA ARG A 80 5.92 17.40 -6.51
C ARG A 80 5.10 18.53 -5.91
N VAL A 81 4.22 18.23 -4.96
CA VAL A 81 3.43 19.22 -4.24
C VAL A 81 4.34 20.21 -3.52
N CYS A 82 5.37 19.72 -2.82
CA CYS A 82 6.31 20.62 -2.15
C CYS A 82 7.08 21.50 -3.14
N GLU A 83 7.64 20.92 -4.21
CA GLU A 83 8.37 21.67 -5.24
C GLU A 83 7.49 22.73 -5.92
N GLU A 84 6.23 22.41 -6.17
CA GLU A 84 5.29 23.33 -6.82
C GLU A 84 4.83 24.45 -5.88
N ILE A 85 4.57 24.17 -4.59
CA ILE A 85 4.25 25.21 -3.61
C ILE A 85 5.46 26.13 -3.37
N HIS A 86 6.67 25.59 -3.28
CA HIS A 86 7.90 26.40 -3.16
C HIS A 86 8.13 27.30 -4.38
N SER A 87 7.78 26.83 -5.57
CA SER A 87 8.00 27.57 -6.83
C SER A 87 6.92 28.60 -7.11
N SER A 88 5.66 28.25 -6.89
CA SER A 88 4.50 29.09 -7.21
C SER A 88 4.09 30.03 -6.07
N GLU A 89 4.44 29.67 -4.82
CA GLU A 89 3.97 30.32 -3.59
C GLU A 89 2.45 30.53 -3.59
N CYS A 90 1.70 29.67 -4.28
CA CYS A 90 0.25 29.78 -4.37
C CYS A 90 -0.47 28.43 -4.47
N ILE A 91 -1.71 28.42 -4.01
CA ILE A 91 -2.65 27.31 -4.16
C ILE A 91 -3.94 27.81 -4.81
N GLU A 92 -4.71 26.89 -5.38
CA GLU A 92 -6.01 27.16 -5.97
C GLU A 92 -7.12 26.48 -5.15
N LEU A 93 -8.05 27.30 -4.65
CA LEU A 93 -9.22 26.88 -3.89
C LEU A 93 -10.47 27.39 -4.63
N GLU A 94 -11.36 26.47 -5.03
CA GLU A 94 -12.61 26.83 -5.72
C GLU A 94 -12.41 27.78 -6.92
N GLY A 95 -11.29 27.64 -7.65
CA GLY A 95 -10.92 28.50 -8.78
C GLY A 95 -10.26 29.83 -8.42
N LYS A 96 -10.06 30.11 -7.13
CA LYS A 96 -9.37 31.32 -6.64
C LYS A 96 -7.94 30.99 -6.25
N LYS A 97 -6.98 31.77 -6.77
CA LYS A 97 -5.57 31.67 -6.39
C LYS A 97 -5.34 32.40 -5.07
N MET A 98 -4.67 31.73 -4.14
CA MET A 98 -4.31 32.25 -2.82
C MET A 98 -2.80 32.18 -2.62
N LYS A 99 -2.20 33.26 -2.11
CA LYS A 99 -0.76 33.27 -1.80
C LYS A 99 -0.47 32.51 -0.52
N VAL A 100 0.61 31.73 -0.54
CA VAL A 100 1.11 30.94 0.58
C VAL A 100 2.32 31.62 1.19
N LYS A 101 2.29 31.88 2.49
CA LYS A 101 3.43 32.37 3.27
C LYS A 101 4.31 31.21 3.72
N SER A 102 3.69 30.19 4.29
CA SER A 102 4.34 28.96 4.71
C SER A 102 3.37 27.79 4.62
N PHE A 103 3.89 26.58 4.57
CA PHE A 103 3.07 25.38 4.52
C PHE A 103 3.66 24.26 5.35
N LYS A 104 2.77 23.39 5.84
CA LYS A 104 3.10 22.08 6.40
C LYS A 104 2.19 21.03 5.80
N ILE A 105 2.73 19.84 5.56
CA ILE A 105 1.98 18.70 5.06
C ILE A 105 2.04 17.59 6.10
N ASP A 106 0.89 17.18 6.61
CA ASP A 106 0.78 15.95 7.39
C ASP A 106 0.30 14.81 6.49
N VAL A 107 1.14 13.77 6.39
CA VAL A 107 0.74 12.49 5.81
C VAL A 107 0.15 11.64 6.93
N ILE A 108 -1.13 11.35 6.81
CA ILE A 108 -1.94 10.69 7.83
C ILE A 108 -1.99 9.19 7.50
N ILE A 109 -1.44 8.38 8.40
CA ILE A 109 -1.46 6.92 8.31
C ILE A 109 -2.37 6.40 9.44
N PRO A 110 -3.48 5.72 9.10
CA PRO A 110 -4.41 5.19 10.09
C PRO A 110 -3.74 4.09 10.93
N GLU A 111 -4.32 3.78 12.10
CA GLU A 111 -3.88 2.63 12.90
C GLU A 111 -4.21 1.30 12.22
N THR A 112 -5.35 1.23 11.54
CA THR A 112 -5.86 0.04 10.86
C THR A 112 -6.45 0.43 9.51
N LEU A 113 -6.45 -0.51 8.56
CA LEU A 113 -7.14 -0.42 7.29
C LEU A 113 -8.46 -1.18 7.39
N ASP A 114 -9.47 -0.69 6.67
CA ASP A 114 -10.69 -1.46 6.48
C ASP A 114 -10.51 -2.46 5.32
N ASP A 115 -11.48 -3.35 5.13
CA ASP A 115 -11.45 -4.34 4.04
C ASP A 115 -11.30 -3.73 2.63
N ASN A 116 -11.60 -2.44 2.49
CA ASN A 116 -11.50 -1.65 1.27
C ASN A 116 -10.35 -0.61 1.34
N GLY A 117 -9.45 -0.74 2.31
CA GLY A 117 -8.30 0.13 2.55
C GLY A 117 -8.61 1.40 3.36
N VAL A 118 -8.37 2.58 2.76
CA VAL A 118 -8.44 3.88 3.47
C VAL A 118 -9.62 4.76 3.05
N GLY A 119 -10.53 4.28 2.19
CA GLY A 119 -11.58 5.12 1.60
C GLY A 119 -12.55 5.70 2.63
N SER A 120 -13.08 4.84 3.51
CA SER A 120 -13.99 5.25 4.59
C SER A 120 -13.28 6.15 5.60
N PHE A 121 -12.06 5.75 6.00
CA PHE A 121 -11.20 6.53 6.90
C PHE A 121 -10.96 7.95 6.34
N THR A 122 -10.62 8.08 5.06
CA THR A 122 -10.38 9.37 4.40
C THR A 122 -11.61 10.27 4.45
N THR A 123 -12.78 9.72 4.15
CA THR A 123 -14.04 10.46 4.17
C THR A 123 -14.36 10.98 5.57
N LEU A 124 -14.23 10.11 6.57
CA LEU A 124 -14.50 10.43 7.97
C LEU A 124 -13.47 11.42 8.55
N TYR A 125 -12.18 11.24 8.23
CA TYR A 125 -11.11 12.16 8.64
C TYR A 125 -11.35 13.56 8.08
N ASN A 126 -11.60 13.68 6.77
CA ASN A 126 -11.85 14.96 6.12
C ASN A 126 -13.06 15.68 6.74
N LYS A 127 -14.14 14.94 7.04
CA LYS A 127 -15.33 15.48 7.70
C LYS A 127 -15.06 15.91 9.14
N ARG A 128 -14.35 15.10 9.92
CA ARG A 128 -14.04 15.36 11.33
C ARG A 128 -13.17 16.60 11.52
N TYR A 129 -12.22 16.82 10.62
CA TYR A 129 -11.30 17.96 10.68
C TYR A 129 -11.70 19.16 9.82
N GLY A 130 -12.85 19.06 9.12
CA GLY A 130 -13.39 20.15 8.30
C GLY A 130 -12.47 20.53 7.13
N LEU A 131 -11.85 19.55 6.49
CA LEU A 131 -10.88 19.78 5.43
C LEU A 131 -11.56 20.19 4.11
N SER A 132 -10.97 21.18 3.44
CA SER A 132 -11.37 21.61 2.11
C SER A 132 -10.44 21.03 1.05
N LYS A 133 -10.93 20.92 -0.18
CA LYS A 133 -10.14 20.44 -1.32
C LYS A 133 -9.49 21.62 -2.04
N ALA A 134 -8.21 21.53 -2.33
CA ALA A 134 -7.47 22.48 -3.17
C ALA A 134 -6.58 21.75 -4.18
N THR A 135 -6.00 22.54 -5.07
CA THR A 135 -4.98 22.10 -6.01
C THR A 135 -3.78 23.04 -5.97
N THR A 136 -2.62 22.56 -6.41
CA THR A 136 -1.46 23.43 -6.61
C THR A 136 -1.73 24.41 -7.74
N CYS A 137 -1.16 25.61 -7.64
CA CYS A 137 -1.13 26.55 -8.75
C CYS A 137 -0.22 26.02 -9.86
N THR A 138 -0.79 25.53 -10.96
CA THR A 138 0.05 25.22 -12.12
C THR A 138 0.51 26.50 -12.79
N ASN A 139 1.76 26.51 -13.25
CA ASN A 139 2.25 27.51 -14.17
C ASN A 139 2.12 26.95 -15.61
N PRO A 140 1.09 27.35 -16.39
CA PRO A 140 0.87 26.82 -17.73
C PRO A 140 2.04 27.11 -18.69
N ALA A 141 2.96 28.01 -18.34
CA ALA A 141 4.16 28.29 -19.11
C ALA A 141 5.27 27.25 -18.96
N VAL A 142 5.24 26.38 -17.94
CA VAL A 142 6.39 25.52 -17.60
C VAL A 142 6.22 24.08 -18.09
N LEU A 143 5.04 23.48 -18.03
CA LEU A 143 4.74 22.19 -18.66
C LEU A 143 3.21 22.05 -18.70
N GLY A 144 2.66 21.32 -19.66
CA GLY A 144 1.22 20.95 -19.70
C GLY A 144 0.78 20.03 -18.55
N THR A 145 1.33 20.22 -17.35
CA THR A 145 1.09 19.47 -16.12
C THR A 145 -0.18 19.96 -15.45
N ARG A 146 -1.04 19.00 -15.07
CA ARG A 146 -2.18 19.24 -14.17
C ARG A 146 -1.67 19.50 -12.75
N GLY A 147 -2.39 20.35 -12.02
CA GLY A 147 -2.13 20.59 -10.61
C GLY A 147 -2.45 19.35 -9.81
N TYR A 148 -1.77 19.19 -8.68
CA TYR A 148 -1.98 18.05 -7.78
C TYR A 148 -3.10 18.39 -6.79
N PRO A 149 -4.16 17.57 -6.71
CA PRO A 149 -5.21 17.76 -5.73
C PRO A 149 -4.75 17.33 -4.33
N PHE A 150 -5.14 18.09 -3.32
CA PHE A 150 -4.88 17.78 -1.92
C PHE A 150 -6.02 18.29 -1.03
N HIS A 151 -6.06 17.81 0.21
CA HIS A 151 -6.95 18.32 1.24
C HIS A 151 -6.13 19.15 2.22
N PHE A 152 -6.75 20.20 2.75
CA PHE A 152 -6.07 21.13 3.63
C PHE A 152 -7.07 21.79 4.57
N LYS A 153 -6.52 22.34 5.63
CA LYS A 153 -7.20 23.27 6.50
C LYS A 153 -6.48 24.61 6.41
N VAL A 154 -7.26 25.66 6.26
CA VAL A 154 -6.79 27.01 6.55
C VAL A 154 -7.27 27.28 7.96
N ASP A 155 -6.36 27.62 8.87
CA ASP A 155 -6.80 28.24 10.12
C ASP A 155 -7.53 29.53 9.74
N PRO A 156 -8.75 29.76 10.26
CA PRO A 156 -9.60 30.84 9.77
C PRO A 156 -8.79 32.14 9.79
N PRO A 157 -8.51 32.75 8.62
CA PRO A 157 -7.95 34.08 8.61
C PRO A 157 -8.99 34.99 9.27
N ASP A 158 -8.54 35.89 10.14
CA ASP A 158 -9.37 37.01 10.57
C ASP A 158 -10.00 37.62 9.30
N ALA A 159 -11.33 37.73 9.32
CA ALA A 159 -12.11 38.16 8.17
C ALA A 159 -11.53 39.48 7.63
N ASP A 160 -11.18 39.48 6.34
CA ASP A 160 -10.41 40.48 5.60
C ASP A 160 -8.90 40.24 5.58
N GLN A 161 -8.38 39.61 4.51
CA GLN A 161 -7.34 40.20 3.65
C GLN A 161 -6.77 39.23 2.61
N GLU A 162 -6.26 39.81 1.52
CA GLU A 162 -5.29 39.29 0.54
C GLU A 162 -3.92 38.91 1.18
N SER A 163 -3.89 38.65 2.48
CA SER A 163 -2.69 38.40 3.26
C SER A 163 -2.22 36.96 3.05
N PRO A 164 -0.90 36.73 2.91
CA PRO A 164 -0.37 35.41 2.58
C PRO A 164 -0.60 34.44 3.76
N LEU A 165 -1.11 33.24 3.45
CA LEU A 165 -1.62 32.29 4.44
C LEU A 165 -0.57 31.29 4.89
N ASP A 166 -0.65 30.90 6.16
CA ASP A 166 0.02 29.72 6.69
C ASP A 166 -0.94 28.53 6.51
N ILE A 167 -0.55 27.53 5.73
CA ILE A 167 -1.45 26.45 5.30
C ILE A 167 -1.03 25.12 5.91
N HIS A 168 -2.00 24.38 6.44
CA HIS A 168 -1.80 23.02 6.92
C HIS A 168 -2.52 22.02 6.02
N LEU A 169 -1.73 21.32 5.21
CA LEU A 169 -2.19 20.30 4.29
C LEU A 169 -2.26 18.96 5.02
N SER A 170 -3.25 18.15 4.69
CA SER A 170 -3.39 16.78 5.19
C SER A 170 -3.70 15.86 4.03
N ASP A 171 -2.95 14.77 3.91
CA ASP A 171 -3.18 13.76 2.88
C ASP A 171 -3.13 12.36 3.47
N ILE A 172 -4.05 11.51 3.03
CA ILE A 172 -4.12 10.10 3.39
C ILE A 172 -3.73 9.32 2.14
N PRO A 173 -2.59 8.61 2.12
CA PRO A 173 -2.13 7.94 0.91
C PRO A 173 -3.09 6.83 0.50
N SER A 174 -3.81 7.02 -0.61
CA SER A 174 -4.72 5.99 -1.15
C SER A 174 -3.98 4.71 -1.57
N THR A 175 -2.67 4.81 -1.80
CA THR A 175 -1.79 3.66 -2.05
C THR A 175 -1.75 2.66 -0.90
N LEU A 176 -2.14 3.07 0.32
CA LEU A 176 -2.26 2.15 1.46
C LEU A 176 -3.34 1.09 1.23
N SER A 177 -4.38 1.38 0.44
CA SER A 177 -5.39 0.37 0.07
C SER A 177 -4.77 -0.84 -0.66
N THR A 178 -3.69 -0.62 -1.43
CA THR A 178 -2.98 -1.69 -2.13
C THR A 178 -2.29 -2.67 -1.17
N ILE A 179 -2.02 -2.28 0.09
CA ILE A 179 -1.51 -3.19 1.12
C ILE A 179 -2.55 -4.27 1.40
N VAL A 180 -3.81 -3.89 1.63
CA VAL A 180 -4.91 -4.82 1.90
C VAL A 180 -5.10 -5.79 0.73
N GLU A 181 -5.17 -5.25 -0.49
CA GLU A 181 -5.33 -6.07 -1.70
C GLU A 181 -4.17 -7.05 -1.87
N SER A 182 -2.94 -6.61 -1.63
CA SER A 182 -1.75 -7.46 -1.74
C SER A 182 -1.76 -8.56 -0.68
N LEU A 183 -2.05 -8.23 0.59
CA LEU A 183 -2.10 -9.22 1.67
C LEU A 183 -3.16 -10.28 1.40
N LYS A 184 -4.34 -9.90 0.89
CA LYS A 184 -5.40 -10.84 0.47
C LYS A 184 -4.94 -11.80 -0.63
N LEU A 185 -4.04 -11.38 -1.53
CA LEU A 185 -3.45 -12.26 -2.54
C LEU A 185 -2.43 -13.25 -1.94
N TYR A 186 -1.67 -12.84 -0.92
CA TYR A 186 -0.67 -13.70 -0.25
C TYR A 186 -1.30 -14.69 0.72
N LEU A 187 -2.38 -14.30 1.38
CA LEU A 187 -3.07 -15.05 2.42
C LEU A 187 -4.55 -15.20 2.05
N PRO A 188 -4.87 -16.05 1.05
CA PRO A 188 -6.25 -16.35 0.72
C PRO A 188 -6.92 -17.05 1.91
N SER A 189 -7.78 -16.34 2.63
CA SER A 189 -8.54 -16.89 3.75
C SER A 189 -9.82 -17.58 3.23
N ASN A 190 -9.93 -18.90 3.42
CA ASN A 190 -11.19 -19.65 3.21
C ASN A 190 -12.13 -19.60 4.44
N GLN A 191 -11.86 -18.71 5.40
CA GLN A 191 -12.57 -18.63 6.67
C GLN A 191 -13.02 -17.20 6.94
N ILE A 192 -14.22 -17.06 7.53
CA ILE A 192 -14.77 -15.78 7.98
C ILE A 192 -14.34 -15.61 9.46
N GLY A 193 -13.50 -14.61 9.75
CA GLY A 193 -13.03 -14.32 11.10
C GLY A 193 -11.83 -13.37 11.11
N GLN A 194 -11.51 -12.80 12.28
CA GLN A 194 -10.33 -11.95 12.46
C GLN A 194 -9.07 -12.84 12.45
N ASP A 195 -8.24 -12.70 11.42
CA ASP A 195 -6.98 -13.41 11.30
C ASP A 195 -5.88 -12.58 11.96
N PHE A 196 -5.43 -13.01 13.14
CA PHE A 196 -4.37 -12.33 13.89
C PHE A 196 -3.07 -12.16 13.08
N ASP A 197 -2.78 -13.09 12.15
CA ASP A 197 -1.60 -12.99 11.29
C ASP A 197 -1.78 -11.89 10.24
N MET A 198 -2.99 -11.70 9.71
CA MET A 198 -3.31 -10.61 8.78
C MET A 198 -3.18 -9.24 9.44
N ASP A 199 -3.78 -9.07 10.62
CA ASP A 199 -3.72 -7.80 11.37
C ASP A 199 -2.27 -7.39 11.68
N TYR A 200 -1.46 -8.37 12.10
CA TYR A 200 -0.05 -8.13 12.37
C TYR A 200 0.75 -7.75 11.11
N LEU A 201 0.48 -8.43 9.99
CA LEU A 201 1.13 -8.13 8.72
C LEU A 201 0.75 -6.75 8.19
N GLU A 202 -0.52 -6.39 8.30
CA GLU A 202 -1.01 -5.06 7.93
C GLU A 202 -0.32 -3.96 8.75
N MET A 203 -0.30 -4.10 10.08
CA MET A 203 0.38 -3.15 10.96
C MET A 203 1.86 -3.02 10.58
N ARG A 204 2.54 -4.15 10.32
CA ARG A 204 3.94 -4.15 9.88
C ARG A 204 4.14 -3.42 8.55
N GLU A 205 3.21 -3.57 7.60
CA GLU A 205 3.28 -2.89 6.31
C GLU A 205 3.03 -1.38 6.41
N LEU A 206 2.08 -0.95 7.25
CA LEU A 206 1.86 0.46 7.55
C LEU A 206 3.10 1.09 8.20
N GLU A 207 3.73 0.40 9.14
CA GLU A 207 4.99 0.84 9.75
C GLU A 207 6.14 0.95 8.74
N ASN A 208 6.29 -0.06 7.89
CA ASN A 208 7.33 -0.09 6.87
C ASN A 208 7.15 1.04 5.85
N PHE A 209 5.91 1.27 5.42
CA PHE A 209 5.56 2.41 4.56
C PHE A 209 5.96 3.72 5.23
N ALA A 210 5.59 3.92 6.49
CA ALA A 210 5.92 5.13 7.24
C ALA A 210 7.43 5.34 7.39
N LYS A 211 8.19 4.28 7.70
CA LYS A 211 9.67 4.32 7.83
C LYS A 211 10.32 4.71 6.50
N ALA A 212 9.91 4.06 5.40
CA ALA A 212 10.42 4.36 4.07
C ALA A 212 10.10 5.81 3.65
N LEU A 213 8.87 6.25 3.87
CA LEU A 213 8.45 7.61 3.53
C LEU A 213 9.21 8.67 4.34
N LYS A 214 9.35 8.49 5.66
CA LYS A 214 10.13 9.38 6.54
C LYS A 214 11.58 9.49 6.07
N TYR A 215 12.19 8.37 5.66
CA TYR A 215 13.54 8.35 5.11
C TYR A 215 13.66 9.20 3.82
N LEU A 216 12.71 9.04 2.89
CA LEU A 216 12.70 9.80 1.62
C LEU A 216 12.52 11.30 1.87
N ILE A 217 11.58 11.68 2.73
CA ILE A 217 11.33 13.08 3.15
C ILE A 217 12.60 13.70 3.76
N GLY A 218 13.26 12.98 4.68
CA GLY A 218 14.44 13.49 5.37
C GLY A 218 15.66 13.77 4.48
N ARG A 219 15.68 13.22 3.25
CA ARG A 219 16.80 13.34 2.31
C ARG A 219 16.68 14.44 1.28
N ASN A 220 15.52 15.09 1.15
CA ASN A 220 15.28 16.10 0.13
C ASN A 220 14.97 17.46 0.77
N ALA A 221 15.64 18.52 0.31
CA ALA A 221 15.52 19.86 0.87
C ALA A 221 14.12 20.49 0.67
N ALA A 222 13.40 20.11 -0.39
CA ALA A 222 12.05 20.61 -0.65
C ALA A 222 11.01 20.04 0.32
N THR A 223 11.24 18.84 0.87
CA THR A 223 10.27 18.13 1.72
C THR A 223 10.68 18.11 3.19
N LYS A 224 11.99 18.07 3.48
CA LYS A 224 12.52 18.05 4.85
C LYS A 224 12.11 19.30 5.63
N GLY A 225 11.44 19.11 6.76
CA GLY A 225 10.97 20.19 7.63
C GLY A 225 9.59 20.75 7.28
N TYR A 226 9.06 20.39 6.10
CA TYR A 226 7.72 20.78 5.64
C TYR A 226 6.71 19.64 5.72
N VAL A 227 7.19 18.40 5.61
CA VAL A 227 6.35 17.21 5.63
C VAL A 227 6.56 16.43 6.93
N ASN A 228 5.46 16.06 7.56
CA ASN A 228 5.43 15.23 8.75
C ASN A 228 4.54 14.00 8.49
N VAL A 229 4.89 12.87 9.11
CA VAL A 229 4.19 11.59 8.92
C VAL A 229 3.58 11.21 10.26
N VAL A 230 2.25 11.31 10.35
CA VAL A 230 1.46 11.03 11.56
C VAL A 230 0.93 9.61 11.46
N THR A 231 1.43 8.71 12.31
CA THR A 231 1.09 7.28 12.33
C THR A 231 0.09 6.95 13.43
N ASN A 232 -0.59 5.81 13.31
CA ASN A 232 -1.51 5.27 14.31
C ASN A 232 -2.69 6.21 14.61
N VAL A 233 -3.21 6.87 13.56
CA VAL A 233 -4.31 7.82 13.71
C VAL A 233 -5.63 7.08 13.87
N LYS A 234 -6.39 7.48 14.91
CA LYS A 234 -7.73 7.00 15.24
C LYS A 234 -8.78 8.03 14.91
N LEU A 235 -9.96 7.56 14.49
CA LEU A 235 -11.14 8.38 14.21
C LEU A 235 -12.22 8.27 15.29
#